data_AF-A0A963PUC0-F1
#
_entry.id   AF-A0A963PUC0-F1
#
_cell.length_a   1.000
_cell.length_b   1.000
_cell.length_c   1.000
_cell.angle_alpha   90.00
_cell.angle_beta   90.00
_cell.angle_gamma   90.00
#
_symmetry.space_group_name_H-M   'P 1'
#
loop_
_entity.id
_entity.type
_entity.pdbx_description
1 polymer ?
#
loop_
_entity_poly.entity_id
_entity_poly.type
_entity_poly.pdbx_seq_one_letter_code
_entity_poly.pdbx_strand_id
1 'polypeptide(L)'
;QALPTIRALAEDDDGAIWVGSIGGGVARFDRSSATFRHFRHAAGQAGSLPDDRVLSLLVDRAGTLWVGTWSGLSRKPRGSEQFEPVAVQLIGPQVQ
;
A
#
# COMPACT_ATOMS: atom_id res chain seq x y z
N GLN A 1 -5.27 16.49 17.01
CA GLN A 1 -5.09 15.65 15.79
C GLN A 1 -5.87 14.37 16.00
N ALA A 2 -6.71 13.96 15.05
CA ALA A 2 -7.36 12.65 15.09
C ALA A 2 -6.34 11.59 14.64
N LEU A 3 -6.27 10.48 15.36
CA LEU A 3 -5.45 9.34 14.92
C LEU A 3 -6.08 8.73 13.67
N PRO A 4 -5.28 8.31 12.67
CA PRO A 4 -5.81 7.75 11.45
C PRO A 4 -6.57 6.44 11.74
N THR A 5 -7.74 6.27 11.15
CA THR A 5 -8.53 5.04 11.29
C THR A 5 -7.83 3.90 10.56
N ILE A 6 -7.55 2.81 11.27
CA ILE A 6 -6.99 1.58 10.68
C ILE A 6 -8.09 0.86 9.90
N ARG A 7 -7.82 0.50 8.65
CA ARG A 7 -8.80 -0.08 7.71
C ARG A 7 -8.44 -1.48 7.24
N ALA A 8 -7.14 -1.81 7.21
CA ALA A 8 -6.65 -3.08 6.70
C ALA A 8 -5.38 -3.51 7.46
N LEU A 9 -5.22 -4.82 7.60
CA LEU A 9 -4.01 -5.46 8.11
C LEU A 9 -3.62 -6.59 7.17
N ALA A 10 -2.33 -6.82 7.00
CA ALA A 10 -1.78 -8.01 6.36
C ALA A 10 -0.48 -8.41 7.06
N GLU A 11 -0.14 -9.69 7.03
CA GLU A 11 1.13 -10.22 7.56
C GLU A 11 1.98 -10.68 6.37
N ASP A 12 3.29 -10.35 6.39
CA ASP A 12 4.24 -10.90 5.43
C ASP A 12 4.92 -12.17 5.97
N ASP A 13 5.61 -12.90 5.08
CA ASP A 13 6.27 -14.17 5.43
C ASP A 13 7.41 -14.00 6.44
N ASP A 14 7.91 -12.77 6.63
CA ASP A 14 8.91 -12.44 7.65
C ASP A 14 8.25 -12.12 9.01
N GLY A 15 6.92 -12.23 9.10
CA GLY A 15 6.12 -11.99 10.30
C GLY A 15 5.91 -10.51 10.62
N ALA A 16 6.20 -9.59 9.71
CA ALA A 16 5.91 -8.17 9.90
C ALA A 16 4.45 -7.86 9.56
N ILE A 17 3.89 -6.88 10.27
CA ILE A 17 2.50 -6.48 10.09
C ILE A 17 2.44 -5.22 9.22
N TRP A 18 1.77 -5.34 8.09
CA TRP A 18 1.39 -4.22 7.25
C TRP A 18 0.05 -3.65 7.73
N VAL A 19 0.01 -2.33 7.89
CA VAL A 19 -1.12 -1.58 8.41
C VAL A 19 -1.55 -0.55 7.37
N GLY A 20 -2.78 -0.65 6.90
CA GLY A 20 -3.40 0.29 5.98
C GLY A 20 -4.38 1.17 6.73
N SER A 21 -4.35 2.47 6.47
CA SER A 21 -5.19 3.44 7.17
C SER A 21 -5.87 4.41 6.22
N ILE A 22 -6.93 5.06 6.70
CA ILE A 22 -7.60 6.14 5.98
C ILE A 22 -6.89 7.45 6.31
N GLY A 23 -6.08 7.96 5.37
CA GLY A 23 -5.36 9.24 5.48
C GLY A 23 -3.99 9.13 6.17
N GLY A 24 -3.65 7.95 6.69
CA GLY A 24 -2.35 7.67 7.29
C GLY A 24 -1.35 6.97 6.34
N GLY A 25 -1.81 6.50 5.18
CA GLY A 25 -1.03 5.68 4.25
C GLY A 25 -0.84 4.24 4.75
N VAL A 26 0.30 3.65 4.37
CA VAL A 26 0.71 2.30 4.78
C VAL A 26 1.83 2.39 5.82
N ALA A 27 1.79 1.54 6.84
CA ALA A 27 2.91 1.34 7.74
C ALA A 27 3.30 -0.15 7.78
N ARG A 28 4.61 -0.44 7.93
CA ARG A 28 5.11 -1.78 8.23
C ARG A 28 5.64 -1.79 9.65
N PHE A 29 5.07 -2.63 10.50
CA PHE A 29 5.51 -2.86 11.86
C PHE A 29 6.45 -4.06 11.90
N ASP A 30 7.70 -3.80 12.25
CA ASP A 30 8.69 -4.84 12.54
C ASP A 30 8.52 -5.28 14.00
N ARG A 31 8.11 -6.54 14.20
CA ARG A 31 7.85 -7.09 15.54
C ARG A 31 9.13 -7.23 16.37
N SER A 32 10.29 -7.44 15.73
CA SER A 32 11.54 -7.71 16.43
C SER A 32 12.12 -6.45 17.07
N SER A 33 12.06 -5.33 16.35
CA SER A 33 12.55 -4.03 16.81
C SER A 33 11.45 -3.14 17.40
N ALA A 34 10.18 -3.55 17.29
CA ALA A 34 9.00 -2.77 17.66
C ALA A 34 8.95 -1.39 16.98
N THR A 35 9.40 -1.30 15.72
CA THR A 35 9.46 -0.04 14.96
C THR A 35 8.49 -0.03 13.78
N PHE A 36 8.01 1.16 13.42
CA PHE A 36 7.21 1.39 12.23
C PHE A 36 8.04 2.05 11.12
N ARG A 37 7.87 1.56 9.89
CA ARG A 37 8.24 2.27 8.68
C ARG A 37 6.97 2.77 7.99
N HIS A 38 6.94 4.03 7.60
CA HIS A 38 5.77 4.65 6.98
C HIS A 38 5.97 4.88 5.48
N PHE A 39 4.91 4.66 4.72
CA PHE A 39 4.82 4.89 3.29
C PHE A 39 3.61 5.78 3.02
N ARG A 40 3.86 6.92 2.36
CA ARG A 40 2.88 7.96 2.11
C ARG A 40 2.85 8.32 0.63
N HIS A 41 1.75 8.93 0.23
CA HIS A 41 1.66 9.62 -1.03
C HIS A 41 2.55 10.86 -1.02
N ALA A 42 3.34 11.01 -2.08
CA ALA A 42 4.15 12.20 -2.30
C ALA A 42 4.01 12.64 -3.77
N ALA A 43 3.30 13.75 -3.97
CA ALA A 43 3.06 14.31 -5.30
C ALA A 43 4.40 14.55 -6.04
N GLY A 44 4.51 14.00 -7.26
CA GLY A 44 5.72 14.11 -8.08
C GLY A 44 6.84 13.12 -7.73
N GLN A 45 6.71 12.32 -6.66
CA GLN A 45 7.68 11.28 -6.33
C GLN A 45 7.26 9.93 -6.90
N ALA A 46 7.94 9.49 -7.96
CA ALA A 46 7.77 8.15 -8.51
C ALA A 46 8.07 7.09 -7.44
N GLY A 47 7.28 6.02 -7.41
CA GLY A 47 7.42 4.94 -6.42
C GLY A 47 6.81 5.25 -5.05
N SER A 48 6.27 6.46 -4.82
CA SER A 48 5.47 6.74 -3.61
C SER A 48 4.09 6.08 -3.69
N LEU A 49 3.39 6.02 -2.56
CA LEU A 49 2.05 5.45 -2.51
C LEU A 49 1.08 6.28 -3.41
N PRO A 50 0.16 5.66 -4.16
CA PRO A 50 -0.76 6.43 -5.01
C PRO A 50 -1.70 7.35 -4.24
N ASP A 51 -2.12 6.96 -3.03
CA ASP A 51 -3.04 7.71 -2.18
C ASP A 51 -2.89 7.25 -0.72
N ASP A 52 -2.99 8.18 0.23
CA ASP A 52 -2.91 7.88 1.66
C ASP A 52 -4.17 7.21 2.23
N ARG A 53 -5.24 7.10 1.45
CA ARG A 53 -6.49 6.41 1.80
C ARG A 53 -6.42 4.97 1.36
N VAL A 54 -5.93 4.11 2.24
CA VAL A 54 -5.79 2.67 2.02
C VAL A 54 -7.09 1.95 2.36
N LEU A 55 -7.57 1.13 1.43
CA LEU A 55 -8.83 0.39 1.53
C LEU A 55 -8.61 -1.10 1.77
N SER A 56 -7.56 -1.68 1.19
CA SER A 56 -7.22 -3.08 1.31
C SER A 56 -5.72 -3.32 1.20
N LEU A 57 -5.26 -4.38 1.86
CA LEU A 57 -3.91 -4.90 1.77
C LEU A 57 -3.98 -6.41 1.51
N LEU A 58 -3.02 -6.91 0.74
CA LEU A 58 -2.81 -8.34 0.54
C LEU A 58 -1.30 -8.57 0.33
N VAL A 59 -0.72 -9.54 1.04
CA VAL A 59 0.60 -10.06 0.70
C VAL A 59 0.39 -11.34 -0.09
N ASP A 60 0.94 -11.43 -1.30
CA ASP A 60 0.86 -12.64 -2.11
C ASP A 60 1.99 -13.63 -1.80
N ARG A 61 1.94 -14.81 -2.43
CA ARG A 61 2.92 -15.89 -2.21
C ARG A 61 4.35 -15.57 -2.64
N ALA A 62 4.55 -14.49 -3.41
CA ALA A 62 5.88 -14.01 -3.79
C ALA A 62 6.40 -12.95 -2.81
N GLY A 63 5.64 -12.65 -1.74
CA GLY A 63 5.93 -11.57 -0.79
C GLY A 63 5.66 -10.18 -1.37
N THR A 64 4.91 -10.07 -2.47
CA THR A 64 4.52 -8.76 -3.01
C THR A 64 3.35 -8.22 -2.21
N LEU A 65 3.49 -6.98 -1.73
CA LEU A 65 2.40 -6.27 -1.10
C LEU A 65 1.53 -5.60 -2.15
N TRP A 66 0.27 -5.98 -2.22
CA TRP A 66 -0.76 -5.32 -3.00
C TRP A 66 -1.52 -4.33 -2.11
N VAL A 67 -1.71 -3.12 -2.63
CA VAL A 67 -2.40 -2.04 -1.92
C VAL A 67 -3.52 -1.49 -2.78
N GLY A 68 -4.76 -1.73 -2.34
CA GLY A 68 -5.93 -1.04 -2.86
C GLY A 68 -6.08 0.30 -2.16
N THR A 69 -5.99 1.37 -2.94
CA THR A 69 -6.17 2.74 -2.45
C THR A 69 -7.38 3.39 -3.11
N TRP A 70 -7.79 4.56 -2.61
CA TRP A 70 -8.87 5.34 -3.23
C TRP A 70 -8.57 5.78 -4.67
N SER A 71 -7.28 5.90 -5.02
CA SER A 71 -6.83 6.31 -6.36
C SER A 71 -6.37 5.12 -7.22
N GLY A 72 -6.70 3.88 -6.81
CA GLY A 72 -6.46 2.67 -7.60
C GLY A 72 -5.53 1.67 -6.92
N LEU A 73 -5.08 0.69 -7.71
CA LEU A 73 -4.27 -0.44 -7.27
C LEU A 73 -2.78 -0.17 -7.49
N SER A 74 -1.97 -0.50 -6.49
CA SER A 74 -0.51 -0.57 -6.64
C SER A 74 0.04 -1.83 -5.99
N ARG A 75 1.25 -2.20 -6.37
CA ARG A 75 1.99 -3.30 -5.74
C ARG A 75 3.40 -2.84 -5.36
N LYS A 76 3.94 -3.38 -4.28
CA LYS A 76 5.32 -3.20 -3.84
C LYS A 76 5.99 -4.58 -3.82
N PRO A 77 6.87 -4.87 -4.79
CA PRO A 77 7.60 -6.14 -4.82
C PRO A 77 8.39 -6.38 -3.53
N ARG A 78 8.61 -7.67 -3.20
CA ARG A 78 9.46 -8.04 -2.06
C ARG A 78 10.85 -7.42 -2.21
N GLY A 79 11.36 -6.80 -1.14
CA GLY A 79 12.67 -6.13 -1.12
C GLY A 79 12.73 -4.75 -1.80
N SER A 80 11.68 -4.34 -2.52
CA SER A 80 11.58 -2.97 -3.07
C SER A 80 10.96 -2.04 -2.04
N GLU A 81 11.35 -0.75 -2.01
CA GLU A 81 10.65 0.29 -1.23
C GLU A 81 9.65 1.10 -2.06
N GLN A 82 9.50 0.75 -3.34
CA GLN A 82 8.71 1.50 -4.31
C GLN A 82 7.37 0.82 -4.61
N PHE A 83 6.32 1.63 -4.76
CA PHE A 83 5.01 1.21 -5.24
C PHE A 83 4.90 1.40 -6.75
N GLU A 84 4.51 0.34 -7.43
CA GLU A 84 4.23 0.31 -8.86
C GLU A 84 2.70 0.38 -9.06
N PRO A 85 2.18 1.41 -9.75
CA PRO A 85 0.76 1.46 -10.09
C PRO A 85 0.42 0.32 -11.06
N VAL A 86 -0.72 -0.33 -10.82
CA VAL A 86 -1.26 -1.36 -11.68
C VAL A 86 -2.38 -0.75 -12.50
N ALA A 87 -2.10 -0.45 -13.77
CA ALA A 87 -3.09 0.06 -14.69
C ALA A 87 -4.14 -1.03 -14.97
N VAL A 88 -5.39 -0.77 -14.59
CA VAL A 88 -6.52 -1.57 -15.07
C VAL A 88 -6.89 -1.03 -16.43
N GLN A 89 -6.57 -1.78 -17.50
CA GLN A 89 -7.14 -1.49 -18.81
C GLN A 89 -8.63 -1.79 -18.73
N LEU A 90 -9.45 -0.74 -18.72
CA LEU A 90 -10.88 -0.91 -18.89
C LEU A 90 -11.11 -1.39 -20.32
N ILE A 91 -11.49 -2.67 -20.46
CA ILE A 91 -11.97 -3.20 -21.74
C ILE A 91 -13.37 -2.60 -21.94
N GLY A 92 -13.42 -1.48 -22.64
CA GLY A 92 -14.64 -0.79 -23.04
C GLY A 92 -14.34 0.12 -24.23
N PRO A 93 -15.33 0.37 -25.11
CA PRO A 93 -15.11 1.26 -26.24
C PRO A 93 -14.70 2.64 -25.72
N GLN A 94 -13.57 3.14 -26.20
CA GLN A 94 -13.19 4.54 -26.01
C GLN A 94 -14.26 5.37 -26.73
N VAL A 95 -15.14 6.03 -25.96
CA VAL A 95 -16.06 7.00 -26.53
C VAL A 95 -15.22 8.24 -26.86
N GLN A 96 -14.99 8.46 -28.16
CA GLN A 96 -14.45 9.71 -28.70
C GLN A 96 -15.44 10.86 -28.48
#